data_AF-A0A5C6YZB5-F1
#
_entry.id   AF-A0A5C6YZB5-F1
#
_cell.length_a   1.000
_cell.length_b   1.000
_cell.length_c   1.000
_cell.angle_alpha   90.00
_cell.angle_beta   90.00
_cell.angle_gamma   90.00
#
_symmetry.space_group_name_H-M   'P 1'
#
loop_
_entity.id
_entity.type
_entity.pdbx_description
1 polymer ?
#
loop_
_entity_poly.entity_id
_entity_poly.type
_entity_poly.pdbx_seq_one_letter_code
_entity_poly.pdbx_strand_id
1 'polypeptide(L)'
;MKTIFKQTVFVLAFFLFTNVALSQTYGADDKNPIVLEGENITPLMLANLGIISSPNPKNALIQGNSVSVQQIGEYNTTDIRTNTNASEINLLQNGNSNDTKLEYTANTAVADLVQNGNNNRIVDFVNNPNADISLDLEQNGNNYFERDGVNEITKSLKFRQTEGSPDLIIRSSF
;
A
#
# COMPACT_ATOMS: atom_id res chain seq x y z
N MET A 1 -56.95 -21.51 20.46
CA MET A 1 -56.59 -20.13 20.91
C MET A 1 -55.37 -20.08 21.83
N LYS A 2 -55.30 -20.85 22.94
CA LYS A 2 -54.16 -20.78 23.89
C LYS A 2 -52.79 -21.13 23.30
N THR A 3 -52.72 -22.08 22.35
CA THR A 3 -51.44 -22.52 21.74
C THR A 3 -50.89 -21.50 20.75
N ILE A 4 -51.77 -20.93 19.92
CA ILE A 4 -51.42 -19.86 18.97
C ILE A 4 -50.94 -18.62 19.73
N PHE A 5 -51.64 -18.23 20.80
CA PHE A 5 -51.23 -17.10 21.65
C PHE A 5 -49.82 -17.28 22.25
N LYS A 6 -49.47 -18.49 22.72
CA LYS A 6 -48.12 -18.79 23.23
C LYS A 6 -47.06 -18.72 22.14
N GLN A 7 -47.35 -19.22 20.94
CA GLN A 7 -46.43 -19.15 19.80
C GLN A 7 -46.20 -17.71 19.35
N THR A 8 -47.25 -16.88 19.34
CA THR A 8 -47.14 -15.45 19.02
C THR A 8 -46.27 -14.71 20.04
N VAL A 9 -46.46 -14.96 21.34
CA VAL A 9 -45.64 -14.35 22.41
C VAL A 9 -44.17 -14.79 22.29
N PHE A 10 -43.91 -16.05 21.93
CA PHE A 10 -42.56 -16.57 21.79
C PHE A 10 -41.82 -15.96 20.59
N VAL A 11 -42.50 -15.79 19.45
CA VAL A 11 -41.93 -15.12 18.27
C VAL A 11 -41.67 -13.64 18.57
N LEU A 12 -42.59 -12.96 19.27
CA LEU A 12 -42.41 -11.56 19.65
C LEU A 12 -41.21 -11.37 20.59
N ALA A 13 -41.01 -12.30 21.53
CA ALA A 13 -39.86 -12.29 22.43
C ALA A 13 -38.54 -12.50 21.67
N PHE A 14 -38.52 -13.32 20.63
CA PHE A 14 -37.32 -13.57 19.82
C PHE A 14 -36.87 -12.32 19.03
N PHE A 15 -37.80 -11.50 18.55
CA PHE A 15 -37.48 -10.23 17.89
C PHE A 15 -36.98 -9.13 18.84
N LEU A 16 -37.23 -9.23 20.16
CA LEU A 16 -36.74 -8.27 21.15
C LEU A 16 -35.24 -8.44 21.49
N PHE A 17 -34.60 -9.52 21.03
CA PHE A 17 -33.17 -9.78 21.29
C PHE A 17 -32.25 -9.56 20.08
N THR A 18 -32.79 -9.16 18.92
CA THR A 18 -31.95 -8.86 17.74
C THR A 18 -31.35 -7.46 17.88
N ASN A 19 -30.17 -7.37 18.49
CA ASN A 19 -29.38 -6.15 18.46
C ASN A 19 -28.81 -5.98 17.04
N VAL A 20 -29.36 -5.02 16.29
CA VAL A 20 -28.78 -4.60 15.01
C VAL A 20 -27.61 -3.67 15.32
N ALA A 21 -26.40 -4.24 15.40
CA ALA A 21 -25.18 -3.46 15.50
C ALA A 21 -24.81 -2.94 14.10
N LEU A 22 -25.06 -1.66 13.85
CA LEU A 22 -24.47 -0.96 12.71
C LEU A 22 -23.05 -0.54 13.11
N SER A 23 -22.07 -1.40 12.87
CA SER A 23 -20.67 -0.97 12.91
C SER A 23 -20.36 -0.32 11.57
N GLN A 24 -20.15 0.99 11.59
CA GLN A 24 -19.62 1.74 10.47
C GLN A 24 -18.48 2.60 11.03
N THR A 25 -17.28 2.33 10.55
CA THR A 25 -16.03 2.99 10.95
C THR A 25 -15.84 4.38 10.33
N TYR A 26 -16.76 4.81 9.47
CA TYR A 26 -16.69 6.10 8.76
C TYR A 26 -18.05 6.79 8.76
N GLY A 27 -18.10 8.00 9.33
CA GLY A 27 -19.28 8.85 9.31
C GLY A 27 -19.43 9.58 7.97
N ALA A 28 -20.65 10.00 7.62
CA ALA A 28 -20.90 10.75 6.38
C ALA A 28 -20.12 12.08 6.30
N ASP A 29 -19.63 12.58 7.43
CA ASP A 29 -18.86 13.82 7.57
C ASP A 29 -17.34 13.64 7.40
N ASP A 30 -16.81 12.41 7.35
CA ASP A 30 -15.36 12.11 7.22
C ASP A 30 -14.84 12.17 5.77
N LYS A 31 -15.62 12.71 4.83
CA LYS A 31 -15.22 12.78 3.41
C LYS A 31 -14.28 13.92 3.07
N ASN A 32 -14.04 14.82 4.02
CA ASN A 32 -13.08 15.90 3.79
C ASN A 32 -11.69 15.40 4.18
N PRO A 33 -10.74 15.32 3.23
CA PRO A 33 -9.36 15.00 3.58
C PRO A 33 -8.88 16.03 4.60
N ILE A 34 -8.21 15.56 5.66
CA ILE A 34 -7.49 16.45 6.57
C ILE A 34 -6.32 17.01 5.76
N VAL A 35 -6.49 18.21 5.22
CA VAL A 35 -5.43 18.95 4.53
C VAL A 35 -4.65 19.70 5.61
N LEU A 36 -3.43 19.24 5.90
CA LEU A 36 -2.47 20.00 6.68
C LEU A 36 -1.93 21.13 5.79
N GLU A 37 -2.63 22.25 5.71
CA GLU A 37 -2.17 23.40 4.95
C GLU A 37 -0.94 24.04 5.62
N GLY A 38 0.18 24.09 4.91
CA GLY A 38 1.33 24.95 5.25
C GLY A 38 2.49 24.29 6.01
N GLU A 39 2.44 23.00 6.34
CA GLU A 39 3.61 22.28 6.88
C GLU A 39 4.28 21.44 5.79
N ASN A 40 5.58 21.69 5.56
CA ASN A 40 6.39 20.81 4.73
C ASN A 40 6.44 19.42 5.37
N ILE A 41 6.18 18.36 4.60
CA ILE A 41 6.34 16.98 5.09
C ILE A 41 7.76 16.81 5.62
N THR A 42 7.87 16.33 6.85
CA THR A 42 9.16 15.99 7.46
C THR A 42 9.32 14.47 7.53
N PRO A 43 10.57 13.95 7.60
CA PRO A 43 10.80 12.54 7.88
C PRO A 43 10.12 12.05 9.16
N LEU A 44 9.95 12.91 10.16
CA LEU A 44 9.25 12.59 11.41
C LEU A 44 7.76 12.34 11.19
N MET A 45 7.10 13.12 10.33
CA MET A 45 5.70 12.91 9.98
C MET A 45 5.50 11.56 9.29
N LEU A 46 6.40 11.19 8.37
CA LEU A 46 6.39 9.86 7.74
C LEU A 46 6.62 8.75 8.77
N ALA A 47 7.58 8.92 9.69
CA ALA A 47 7.85 7.95 10.73
C ALA A 47 6.64 7.72 11.65
N ASN A 48 5.87 8.77 11.96
CA ASN A 48 4.63 8.66 12.73
C ASN A 48 3.53 7.87 12.00
N LEU A 49 3.60 7.78 10.67
CA LEU A 49 2.75 6.93 9.84
C LEU A 49 3.35 5.52 9.64
N GLY A 50 4.47 5.20 10.30
CA GLY A 50 5.19 3.93 10.14
C GLY A 50 6.02 3.85 8.86
N ILE A 51 6.27 4.98 8.20
CA ILE A 51 7.04 5.07 6.95
C ILE A 51 8.45 5.55 7.26
N ILE A 52 9.44 4.70 6.98
CA ILE A 52 10.85 5.01 7.15
C ILE A 52 11.40 5.59 5.85
N SER A 53 12.03 6.77 5.93
CA SER A 53 12.55 7.53 4.78
C SER A 53 14.09 7.56 4.67
N SER A 54 14.80 6.63 5.30
CA SER A 54 16.26 6.61 5.32
C SER A 54 16.86 5.99 4.05
N PRO A 55 18.02 6.47 3.56
CA PRO A 55 18.73 5.87 2.44
C PRO A 55 18.98 4.37 2.61
N ASN A 56 18.77 3.58 1.55
CA ASN A 56 19.05 2.15 1.58
C ASN A 56 20.52 1.89 1.19
N PRO A 57 21.34 1.28 2.07
CA PRO A 57 22.76 1.06 1.79
C PRO A 57 22.99 0.12 0.59
N LYS A 58 22.02 -0.71 0.20
CA LYS A 58 22.12 -1.57 -1.00
C LYS A 58 22.36 -0.75 -2.27
N ASN A 59 21.85 0.48 -2.37
CA ASN A 59 22.05 1.33 -3.55
C ASN A 59 23.54 1.53 -3.90
N ALA A 60 24.43 1.56 -2.90
CA ALA A 60 25.87 1.71 -3.10
C ALA A 60 26.60 0.38 -3.42
N LEU A 61 25.93 -0.76 -3.28
CA LEU A 61 26.53 -2.10 -3.38
C LEU A 61 26.10 -2.84 -4.65
N ILE A 62 24.91 -2.55 -5.18
CA ILE A 62 24.38 -3.22 -6.37
C ILE A 62 25.16 -2.86 -7.63
N GLN A 63 25.27 -3.82 -8.55
CA GLN A 63 25.94 -3.67 -9.83
C GLN A 63 25.11 -4.31 -10.94
N GLY A 64 24.97 -3.61 -12.07
CA GLY A 64 24.11 -4.04 -13.16
C GLY A 64 22.63 -3.99 -12.79
N ASN A 65 21.78 -4.45 -13.71
CA ASN A 65 20.33 -4.42 -13.55
C ASN A 65 19.79 -5.85 -13.42
N SER A 66 18.95 -6.07 -12.42
CA SER A 66 18.33 -7.37 -12.12
C SER A 66 16.87 -7.18 -11.70
N VAL A 67 16.02 -8.04 -12.25
CA VAL A 67 14.58 -8.07 -11.92
C VAL A 67 14.19 -9.52 -11.68
N SER A 68 13.64 -9.78 -10.50
CA SER A 68 13.11 -11.08 -10.09
C SER A 68 11.64 -10.92 -9.77
N VAL A 69 10.79 -11.72 -10.44
CA VAL A 69 9.34 -11.70 -10.25
C VAL A 69 8.87 -13.11 -9.95
N GLN A 70 8.18 -13.27 -8.82
CA GLN A 70 7.50 -14.51 -8.44
C GLN A 70 6.01 -14.23 -8.25
N GLN A 71 5.17 -14.93 -9.01
CA GLN A 71 3.71 -14.81 -8.95
C GLN A 71 3.11 -16.16 -8.57
N ILE A 72 2.31 -16.17 -7.52
CA ILE A 72 1.61 -17.35 -6.99
C ILE A 72 0.14 -16.97 -6.89
N GLY A 73 -0.72 -17.66 -7.65
CA GLY A 73 -2.15 -17.37 -7.76
C GLY A 73 -2.56 -16.97 -9.18
N GLU A 74 -3.77 -16.44 -9.33
CA GLU A 74 -4.40 -16.15 -10.61
C GLU A 74 -4.48 -14.64 -10.88
N TYR A 75 -4.38 -14.24 -12.15
CA TYR A 75 -4.58 -12.85 -12.60
C TYR A 75 -3.66 -11.80 -11.98
N ASN A 76 -2.52 -12.19 -11.41
CA ASN A 76 -1.50 -11.23 -11.01
C ASN A 76 -0.87 -10.57 -12.24
N THR A 77 -0.71 -9.25 -12.21
CA THR A 77 -0.11 -8.46 -13.28
C THR A 77 1.12 -7.72 -12.78
N THR A 78 2.10 -7.59 -13.67
CA THR A 78 3.36 -6.89 -13.39
C THR A 78 3.85 -6.18 -14.64
N ASP A 79 4.20 -4.91 -14.52
CA ASP A 79 4.88 -4.11 -15.54
C ASP A 79 6.03 -3.34 -14.86
N ILE A 80 7.28 -3.77 -15.06
CA ILE A 80 8.47 -3.17 -14.45
C ILE A 80 9.36 -2.67 -15.60
N ARG A 81 9.63 -1.36 -15.67
CA ARG A 81 10.59 -0.77 -16.63
C ARG A 81 11.68 -0.03 -15.87
N THR A 82 12.96 -0.34 -16.14
CA THR A 82 14.11 0.32 -15.52
C THR A 82 15.03 0.89 -16.60
N ASN A 83 15.40 2.15 -16.41
CA ASN A 83 16.45 2.87 -17.10
C ASN A 83 17.39 3.40 -16.01
N THR A 84 18.29 2.51 -15.58
CA THR A 84 19.14 2.70 -14.40
C THR A 84 20.57 2.27 -14.68
N ASN A 85 21.54 2.88 -13.98
CA ASN A 85 22.93 2.41 -14.00
C ASN A 85 23.07 1.08 -13.25
N ALA A 86 22.35 0.92 -12.14
CA ALA A 86 22.20 -0.35 -11.44
C ALA A 86 20.79 -0.51 -10.82
N SER A 87 20.25 -1.72 -10.83
CA SER A 87 18.99 -2.03 -10.18
C SER A 87 18.91 -3.46 -9.65
N GLU A 88 18.24 -3.59 -8.51
CA GLU A 88 17.81 -4.87 -7.94
C GLU A 88 16.35 -4.74 -7.55
N ILE A 89 15.47 -5.35 -8.34
CA ILE A 89 14.02 -5.31 -8.13
C ILE A 89 13.52 -6.72 -7.90
N ASN A 90 13.01 -6.98 -6.70
CA ASN A 90 12.42 -8.23 -6.30
C ASN A 90 10.93 -8.00 -6.04
N LEU A 91 10.07 -8.75 -6.73
CA LEU A 91 8.63 -8.72 -6.54
C LEU A 91 8.11 -10.13 -6.25
N LEU A 92 7.44 -10.29 -5.11
CA LEU A 92 6.67 -11.47 -4.77
C LEU A 92 5.18 -11.12 -4.69
N GLN A 93 4.37 -11.72 -5.56
CA GLN A 93 2.91 -11.65 -5.51
C GLN A 93 2.36 -13.01 -5.09
N ASN A 94 1.67 -13.05 -3.96
CA ASN A 94 1.08 -14.26 -3.38
C ASN A 94 -0.41 -14.05 -3.09
N GLY A 95 -1.24 -14.53 -4.00
CA GLY A 95 -2.69 -14.38 -4.03
C GLY A 95 -3.17 -14.04 -5.43
N ASN A 96 -4.38 -13.51 -5.56
CA ASN A 96 -5.03 -13.29 -6.85
C ASN A 96 -5.19 -11.81 -7.17
N SER A 97 -5.13 -11.47 -8.46
CA SER A 97 -5.40 -10.12 -8.97
C SER A 97 -4.53 -9.02 -8.37
N ASN A 98 -3.31 -9.32 -7.92
CA ASN A 98 -2.37 -8.30 -7.49
C ASN A 98 -1.74 -7.60 -8.70
N ASP A 99 -1.60 -6.29 -8.64
CA ASP A 99 -1.05 -5.46 -9.71
C ASP A 99 0.16 -4.69 -9.23
N THR A 100 1.24 -4.71 -10.01
CA THR A 100 2.45 -3.91 -9.75
C THR A 100 2.91 -3.25 -11.02
N LYS A 101 2.99 -1.92 -11.00
CA LYS A 101 3.58 -1.13 -12.08
C LYS A 101 4.71 -0.26 -11.55
N LEU A 102 5.93 -0.54 -11.97
CA LEU A 102 7.12 0.25 -11.65
C LEU A 102 7.73 0.80 -12.93
N GLU A 103 8.01 2.10 -12.98
CA GLU A 103 8.73 2.70 -14.10
C GLU A 103 9.76 3.68 -13.55
N TYR A 104 11.03 3.26 -13.64
CA TYR A 104 12.15 3.95 -13.03
C TYR A 104 13.13 4.44 -14.09
N THR A 105 13.34 5.75 -14.13
CA THR A 105 14.54 6.38 -14.67
C THR A 105 15.31 6.97 -13.48
N ALA A 106 16.40 6.33 -13.09
CA ALA A 106 17.15 6.65 -11.86
C ALA A 106 18.64 6.32 -11.98
N ASN A 107 19.47 6.78 -11.03
CA ASN A 107 20.88 6.34 -10.99
C ASN A 107 20.94 4.89 -10.52
N THR A 108 20.41 4.63 -9.32
CA THR A 108 20.25 3.28 -8.78
C THR A 108 18.84 3.05 -8.26
N ALA A 109 18.33 1.82 -8.38
CA ALA A 109 17.01 1.46 -7.88
C ALA A 109 17.02 0.11 -7.14
N VAL A 110 16.64 0.12 -5.86
CA VAL A 110 16.47 -1.10 -5.05
C VAL A 110 15.00 -1.22 -4.66
N ALA A 111 14.32 -2.26 -5.11
CA ALA A 111 12.93 -2.49 -4.73
C ALA A 111 12.76 -3.92 -4.22
N ASP A 112 12.28 -4.06 -2.99
CA ASP A 112 11.92 -5.33 -2.37
C ASP A 112 10.41 -5.26 -2.05
N LEU A 113 9.59 -5.89 -2.90
CA LEU A 113 8.14 -5.75 -2.91
C LEU A 113 7.47 -7.09 -2.64
N VAL A 114 6.54 -7.11 -1.69
CA VAL A 114 5.76 -8.30 -1.34
C VAL A 114 4.28 -7.92 -1.28
N GLN A 115 3.46 -8.62 -2.06
CA GLN A 115 2.00 -8.50 -2.05
C GLN A 115 1.40 -9.84 -1.62
N ASN A 116 0.99 -9.94 -0.36
CA ASN A 116 0.27 -11.08 0.19
C ASN A 116 -1.24 -10.76 0.25
N GLY A 117 -2.07 -11.63 -0.31
CA GLY A 117 -3.52 -11.42 -0.39
C GLY A 117 -3.97 -11.09 -1.81
N ASN A 118 -5.17 -10.52 -1.94
CA ASN A 118 -5.81 -10.30 -3.23
C ASN A 118 -6.01 -8.81 -3.49
N ASN A 119 -5.91 -8.41 -4.76
CA ASN A 119 -6.16 -7.04 -5.23
C ASN A 119 -5.22 -5.98 -4.64
N ASN A 120 -4.04 -6.36 -4.13
CA ASN A 120 -3.03 -5.36 -3.78
C ASN A 120 -2.55 -4.65 -5.04
N ARG A 121 -2.26 -3.35 -4.92
CA ARG A 121 -1.81 -2.54 -6.03
C ARG A 121 -0.65 -1.63 -5.64
N ILE A 122 0.42 -1.71 -6.43
CA ILE A 122 1.61 -0.86 -6.33
C ILE A 122 1.76 -0.11 -7.65
N VAL A 123 1.80 1.22 -7.58
CA VAL A 123 2.20 2.07 -8.69
C VAL A 123 3.37 2.92 -8.23
N ASP A 124 4.50 2.82 -8.91
CA ASP A 124 5.68 3.61 -8.55
C ASP A 124 6.37 4.14 -9.81
N PHE A 125 6.26 5.45 -10.00
CA PHE A 125 6.88 6.15 -11.10
C PHE A 125 7.97 7.09 -10.60
N VAL A 126 9.18 6.90 -11.11
CA VAL A 126 10.31 7.78 -10.80
C VAL A 126 11.00 8.19 -12.09
N ASN A 127 11.20 9.49 -12.26
CA ASN A 127 11.92 10.06 -13.38
C ASN A 127 13.00 11.06 -12.92
N ASN A 128 14.03 10.56 -12.25
CA ASN A 128 15.19 11.34 -11.81
C ASN A 128 16.50 10.57 -12.03
N PRO A 129 17.19 10.75 -13.16
CA PRO A 129 18.41 10.01 -13.52
C PRO A 129 19.55 10.08 -12.50
N ASN A 130 19.53 11.04 -11.58
CA ASN A 130 20.57 11.24 -10.57
C ASN A 130 20.21 10.68 -9.20
N ALA A 131 18.97 10.22 -9.00
CA ALA A 131 18.52 9.74 -7.71
C ALA A 131 18.91 8.28 -7.46
N ASP A 132 19.34 8.00 -6.23
CA ASP A 132 19.42 6.66 -5.68
C ASP A 132 18.12 6.38 -4.92
N ILE A 133 17.27 5.52 -5.48
CA ILE A 133 15.94 5.27 -4.94
C ILE A 133 15.83 3.89 -4.32
N SER A 134 14.95 3.76 -3.33
CA SER A 134 14.54 2.46 -2.83
C SER A 134 13.09 2.40 -2.41
N LEU A 135 12.50 1.21 -2.53
CA LEU A 135 11.19 0.89 -1.97
C LEU A 135 11.21 -0.51 -1.34
N ASP A 136 11.03 -0.59 -0.03
CA ASP A 136 10.80 -1.84 0.71
C ASP A 136 9.36 -1.83 1.21
N LEU A 137 8.49 -2.56 0.51
CA LEU A 137 7.05 -2.52 0.73
C LEU A 137 6.48 -3.93 0.85
N GLU A 138 5.81 -4.18 1.97
CA GLU A 138 4.99 -5.36 2.16
C GLU A 138 3.52 -4.97 2.33
N GLN A 139 2.68 -5.44 1.42
CA GLN A 139 1.23 -5.30 1.49
C GLN A 139 0.62 -6.65 1.90
N ASN A 140 -0.17 -6.66 2.97
CA ASN A 140 -0.91 -7.83 3.45
C ASN A 140 -2.41 -7.53 3.43
N GLY A 141 -3.14 -7.97 2.40
CA GLY A 141 -4.57 -7.75 2.25
C GLY A 141 -4.97 -7.25 0.86
N ASN A 142 -5.70 -6.13 0.83
CA ASN A 142 -6.17 -5.42 -0.37
C ASN A 142 -5.78 -3.93 -0.21
N ASN A 143 -4.50 -3.62 -0.47
CA ASN A 143 -3.92 -2.31 -0.20
C ASN A 143 -3.52 -1.59 -1.48
N TYR A 144 -3.57 -0.26 -1.47
CA TYR A 144 -3.05 0.58 -2.54
C TYR A 144 -1.89 1.46 -2.06
N PHE A 145 -0.85 1.49 -2.88
CA PHE A 145 0.23 2.46 -2.78
C PHE A 145 0.52 3.08 -4.14
N GLU A 146 0.70 4.39 -4.15
CA GLU A 146 1.16 5.14 -5.31
C GLU A 146 2.28 6.10 -4.92
N ARG A 147 3.40 6.03 -5.64
CA ARG A 147 4.42 7.08 -5.66
C ARG A 147 4.59 7.62 -7.07
N ASP A 148 4.68 8.94 -7.16
CA ASP A 148 4.98 9.66 -8.39
C ASP A 148 6.00 10.76 -8.10
N GLY A 149 7.19 10.56 -8.64
CA GLY A 149 8.37 11.37 -8.37
C GLY A 149 9.03 11.08 -7.02
N VAL A 150 10.18 11.72 -6.79
CA VAL A 150 11.00 11.56 -5.59
C VAL A 150 11.73 12.85 -5.25
N ASN A 151 12.02 13.04 -3.96
CA ASN A 151 12.96 14.04 -3.46
C ASN A 151 13.82 13.46 -2.33
N GLU A 152 14.57 14.29 -1.61
CA GLU A 152 15.44 13.86 -0.52
C GLU A 152 14.73 13.11 0.62
N ILE A 153 13.42 13.33 0.79
CA ILE A 153 12.61 12.70 1.84
C ILE A 153 11.95 11.41 1.33
N THR A 154 11.62 11.32 0.04
CA THR A 154 10.79 10.23 -0.50
C THR A 154 11.52 9.29 -1.46
N LYS A 155 12.82 9.54 -1.75
CA LYS A 155 13.63 8.68 -2.62
C LYS A 155 13.81 7.26 -2.07
N SER A 156 13.86 7.10 -0.74
CA SER A 156 13.92 5.81 -0.07
C SER A 156 12.75 5.66 0.86
N LEU A 157 11.91 4.66 0.65
CA LEU A 157 10.76 4.37 1.52
C LEU A 157 10.79 2.91 2.00
N LYS A 158 10.43 2.71 3.26
CA LYS A 158 10.20 1.40 3.84
C LYS A 158 8.99 1.40 4.75
N PHE A 159 7.99 0.57 4.48
CA PHE A 159 6.77 0.46 5.28
C PHE A 159 6.00 -0.82 4.98
N ARG A 160 4.99 -1.11 5.79
CA ARG A 160 4.08 -2.25 5.62
C ARG A 160 2.65 -1.76 5.66
N GLN A 161 1.80 -2.26 4.77
CA GLN A 161 0.36 -2.07 4.80
C GLN A 161 -0.30 -3.39 5.18
N THR A 162 -1.30 -3.34 6.05
CA THR A 162 -2.14 -4.48 6.44
C THR A 162 -3.60 -4.19 6.10
N GLU A 163 -4.46 -5.18 6.16
CA GLU A 163 -5.90 -4.98 6.00
C GLU A 163 -6.41 -3.84 6.92
N GLY A 164 -7.08 -2.85 6.32
CA GLY A 164 -7.53 -1.63 6.99
C GLY A 164 -6.50 -0.49 7.07
N SER A 165 -5.28 -0.68 6.58
CA SER A 165 -4.35 0.43 6.33
C SER A 165 -4.95 1.38 5.29
N PRO A 166 -4.74 2.70 5.44
CA PRO A 166 -5.16 3.65 4.43
C PRO A 166 -4.36 3.45 3.13
N ASP A 167 -4.98 3.83 2.02
CA ASP A 167 -4.27 4.01 0.77
C ASP A 167 -3.24 5.13 0.92
N LEU A 168 -2.03 4.89 0.43
CA LEU A 168 -0.93 5.84 0.53
C LEU A 168 -0.58 6.37 -0.86
N ILE A 169 -0.73 7.68 -1.05
CA ILE A 169 -0.34 8.37 -2.28
C ILE A 169 0.72 9.41 -1.94
N ILE A 170 1.90 9.29 -2.54
CA ILE A 170 3.01 10.23 -2.37
C ILE A 170 3.31 10.87 -3.72
N ARG A 171 3.14 12.18 -3.80
CA ARG A 171 3.56 13.00 -4.94
C ARG A 171 4.77 13.82 -4.51
N SER A 172 5.87 13.75 -5.24
CA SER A 172 7.08 14.51 -4.93
C SER A 172 7.62 15.16 -6.19
N SER A 173 7.91 16.45 -6.10
CA SER A 173 8.65 17.19 -7.12
C SER A 173 10.11 17.35 -6.73
N PHE A 174 10.94 17.59 -7.74
CA PHE A 174 12.35 17.97 -7.60
C PHE A 174 12.53 19.35 -6.97
#